data_AF-V5RJE1-F1
#
_entry.id   AF-V5RJE1-F1
#
_cell.length_a   1.000
_cell.length_b   1.000
_cell.length_c   1.000
_cell.angle_alpha   90.00
_cell.angle_beta   90.00
_cell.angle_gamma   90.00
#
_symmetry.space_group_name_H-M   'P 1'
#
loop_
_entity.id
_entity.type
_entity.pdbx_description
1 polymer ?
#
loop_
_entity_poly.entity_id
_entity_poly.type
_entity_poly.pdbx_seq_one_letter_code
_entity_poly.pdbx_strand_id
1 'polypeptide(L)'
;MKRILNIFSTISLVVSTSSLTISCFEKTTTNIASLNFNGDLTDTPIIEVNEKNLITTFVRKNLKNGHYSDKELELFSNITIDKNSIKKESDTVDILNNSIYSVNIKAVARSRILTGTQKILFKSNNKGVLDEKTNKLIEKRENNLSFYWYDWVTKENKVADSEANKWIEAPLLETVDCCENYKNVKYIKLAYSVPGVYDKEKEQVISNNYDTDFQYTLRNKSAENGEKDKNYIFLSTKKNKKKKYILSIGGASADKILFKWDQKKDIKKSLKELIREMNLDGIDISIVGETLRSFESKSTLSQAIREIKLENWLENKDFFVSASINFDHLRKDKFVAGSFSYIDLIESLKGYIDIISPTTFNVMSRYKLEYLDDVEFGINDKSKVKVRKGTIIEASIEMQTMEFYYAYLRSLLDENWSIKNNLYYINDLPIDISITSALSGIGYFNENVFKSAFEALKRDLTNEAKKNIIGLNVFSLNDDIINSRKIVQSYENIFKEQDKDI
;
A
#
# COMPACT_ATOMS: atom_id res chain seq x y z
N MET A 1 63.48 -10.16 2.16
CA MET A 1 62.09 -10.34 2.67
C MET A 1 61.85 -9.57 3.98
N LYS A 2 62.09 -8.25 4.03
CA LYS A 2 61.78 -7.39 5.21
C LYS A 2 61.15 -6.04 4.80
N ARG A 3 60.57 -5.94 3.60
CA ARG A 3 59.91 -4.72 3.10
C ARG A 3 58.45 -4.92 2.63
N ILE A 4 57.90 -6.13 2.81
CA ILE A 4 56.48 -6.42 2.46
C ILE A 4 55.56 -6.36 3.71
N LEU A 5 56.11 -6.42 4.93
CA LEU A 5 55.30 -6.40 6.16
C LEU A 5 54.87 -5.00 6.66
N ASN A 6 55.33 -3.91 6.03
CA ASN A 6 54.96 -2.54 6.44
C ASN A 6 53.81 -1.92 5.64
N ILE A 7 53.18 -2.66 4.71
CA ILE A 7 52.01 -2.18 3.95
C ILE A 7 50.69 -2.67 4.57
N PHE A 8 50.72 -3.65 5.48
CA PHE A 8 49.51 -4.15 6.15
C PHE A 8 49.21 -3.51 7.51
N SER A 9 50.07 -2.63 8.04
CA SER A 9 49.84 -1.95 9.33
C SER A 9 49.25 -0.54 9.22
N THR A 10 48.96 -0.05 8.01
CA THR A 10 48.40 1.30 7.78
C THR A 10 46.99 1.30 7.16
N ILE A 11 46.33 0.14 7.06
CA ILE A 11 44.88 0.02 6.79
C ILE A 11 44.17 -0.40 8.08
N SER A 12 44.46 0.31 9.16
CA SER A 12 43.73 0.20 10.41
C SER A 12 43.54 1.60 10.93
N LEU A 13 42.50 2.26 10.45
CA LEU A 13 41.64 3.22 11.17
C LEU A 13 40.59 3.77 10.19
N VAL A 14 39.32 3.60 10.57
CA VAL A 14 38.08 3.95 9.86
C VAL A 14 37.66 3.00 8.73
N VAL A 15 37.46 1.72 9.06
CA VAL A 15 36.44 0.90 8.39
C VAL A 15 35.27 0.83 9.36
N SER A 16 34.18 1.51 9.02
CA SER A 16 32.86 1.28 9.63
C SER A 16 32.60 -0.22 9.56
N THR A 17 32.58 -0.89 10.71
CA THR A 17 32.22 -2.30 10.84
C THR A 17 30.72 -2.44 10.63
N SER A 18 30.25 -2.20 9.41
CA SER A 18 29.04 -2.85 8.93
C SER A 18 29.43 -4.28 8.56
N SER A 19 29.52 -5.12 9.59
CA SER A 19 29.58 -6.57 9.40
C SER A 19 28.32 -6.97 8.63
N LEU A 20 28.48 -7.19 7.32
CA LEU A 20 27.57 -7.96 6.48
C LEU A 20 27.58 -9.39 7.01
N THR A 21 26.85 -9.63 8.10
CA THR A 21 26.56 -10.97 8.56
C THR A 21 25.60 -11.58 7.55
N ILE A 22 26.14 -12.23 6.53
CA ILE A 22 25.37 -13.12 5.66
C ILE A 22 25.02 -14.32 6.54
N SER A 23 23.91 -14.24 7.28
CA SER A 23 23.39 -15.41 7.96
C SER A 23 22.82 -16.34 6.89
N CYS A 24 23.61 -17.33 6.48
CA CYS A 24 23.14 -18.48 5.71
C CYS A 24 22.25 -19.37 6.60
N PHE A 25 21.12 -18.85 7.07
CA PHE A 25 20.01 -19.72 7.43
C PHE A 25 19.38 -20.13 6.10
N GLU A 26 19.85 -21.25 5.53
CA GLU A 26 19.14 -21.98 4.47
C GLU A 26 17.83 -22.49 5.06
N LYS A 27 16.86 -21.58 5.19
CA LYS A 27 15.48 -21.96 5.46
C LYS A 27 15.00 -22.61 4.17
N THR A 28 14.88 -23.93 4.17
CA THR A 28 14.40 -24.70 3.02
C THR A 28 12.98 -24.24 2.70
N THR A 29 12.82 -23.44 1.64
CA THR A 29 11.51 -23.11 1.10
C THR A 29 10.87 -24.36 0.52
N THR A 30 9.58 -24.56 0.73
CA THR A 30 8.86 -25.71 0.18
C THR A 30 8.27 -25.35 -1.18
N ASN A 31 8.48 -26.19 -2.18
CA ASN A 31 7.83 -25.99 -3.48
C ASN A 31 6.34 -26.31 -3.38
N ILE A 32 5.46 -25.43 -3.87
CA ILE A 32 4.00 -25.64 -3.85
C ILE A 32 3.60 -26.98 -4.45
N ALA A 33 4.23 -27.40 -5.55
CA ALA A 33 3.92 -28.67 -6.20
C ALA A 33 4.24 -29.90 -5.34
N SER A 34 5.16 -29.79 -4.36
CA SER A 34 5.48 -30.89 -3.44
C SER A 34 4.49 -31.08 -2.31
N LEU A 35 3.57 -30.13 -2.09
CA LEU A 35 2.61 -30.17 -0.99
C LEU A 35 1.43 -31.10 -1.26
N ASN A 36 1.36 -31.72 -2.45
CA ASN A 36 0.34 -32.68 -2.85
C ASN A 36 -1.08 -32.19 -2.53
N PHE A 37 -1.34 -30.90 -2.77
CA PHE A 37 -2.65 -30.32 -2.57
C PHE A 37 -3.69 -31.01 -3.44
N ASN A 38 -4.91 -31.15 -2.90
CA ASN A 38 -6.09 -31.47 -3.69
C ASN A 38 -6.42 -30.24 -4.54
N GLY A 39 -5.76 -30.12 -5.69
CA GLY A 39 -5.72 -28.92 -6.50
C GLY A 39 -6.93 -28.70 -7.41
N ASP A 40 -7.87 -29.64 -7.49
CA ASP A 40 -9.05 -29.48 -8.33
C ASP A 40 -10.22 -28.90 -7.51
N LEU A 41 -10.67 -27.69 -7.78
CA LEU A 41 -11.81 -27.02 -7.12
C LEU A 41 -13.14 -27.22 -7.87
N THR A 42 -13.24 -28.22 -8.75
CA THR A 42 -14.43 -28.44 -9.61
C THR A 42 -15.67 -28.99 -8.89
N ASP A 43 -15.57 -29.33 -7.61
CA ASP A 43 -16.69 -29.75 -6.77
C ASP A 43 -17.45 -28.57 -6.13
N THR A 44 -16.83 -27.39 -6.04
CA THR A 44 -17.45 -26.18 -5.47
C THR A 44 -17.45 -25.04 -6.50
N PRO A 45 -18.60 -24.71 -7.11
CA PRO A 45 -18.68 -23.60 -8.05
C PRO A 45 -18.30 -22.27 -7.40
N ILE A 46 -17.37 -21.56 -8.01
CA ILE A 46 -16.94 -20.22 -7.59
C ILE A 46 -17.76 -19.19 -8.35
N ILE A 47 -18.68 -18.53 -7.64
CA ILE A 47 -19.64 -17.57 -8.23
C ILE A 47 -18.92 -16.30 -8.68
N GLU A 48 -18.11 -15.73 -7.79
CA GLU A 48 -17.30 -14.55 -8.08
C GLU A 48 -15.83 -14.97 -8.07
N VAL A 49 -15.21 -14.97 -9.24
CA VAL A 49 -13.82 -15.35 -9.38
C VAL A 49 -12.99 -14.14 -9.01
N ASN A 50 -12.32 -14.20 -7.86
CA ASN A 50 -11.34 -13.22 -7.40
C ASN A 50 -10.33 -13.90 -6.49
N GLU A 51 -9.26 -13.19 -6.12
CA GLU A 51 -8.18 -13.72 -5.29
C GLU A 51 -8.73 -14.35 -3.99
N LYS A 52 -9.59 -13.61 -3.27
CA LYS A 52 -10.19 -14.02 -2.00
C LYS A 52 -10.93 -15.34 -2.14
N ASN A 53 -11.83 -15.44 -3.11
CA ASN A 53 -12.71 -16.60 -3.27
C ASN A 53 -11.95 -17.84 -3.77
N LEU A 54 -10.99 -17.66 -4.68
CA LEU A 54 -10.13 -18.76 -5.13
C LEU A 54 -9.25 -19.29 -3.99
N ILE A 55 -8.55 -18.41 -3.27
CA ILE A 55 -7.67 -18.81 -2.17
C ILE A 55 -8.47 -19.43 -1.02
N THR A 56 -9.58 -18.83 -0.59
CA THR A 56 -10.38 -19.39 0.51
C THR A 56 -10.97 -20.74 0.16
N THR A 57 -11.46 -20.94 -1.07
CA THR A 57 -11.96 -22.23 -1.54
C THR A 57 -10.85 -23.27 -1.58
N PHE A 58 -9.68 -22.89 -2.13
CA PHE A 58 -8.50 -23.73 -2.17
C PHE A 58 -8.03 -24.16 -0.77
N VAL A 59 -7.94 -23.21 0.18
CA VAL A 59 -7.55 -23.49 1.56
C VAL A 59 -8.56 -24.43 2.21
N ARG A 60 -9.86 -24.09 2.18
CA ARG A 60 -10.92 -24.91 2.82
C ARG A 60 -10.90 -26.36 2.32
N LYS A 61 -10.67 -26.58 1.01
CA LYS A 61 -10.57 -27.92 0.43
C LYS A 61 -9.36 -28.71 0.93
N ASN A 62 -8.27 -28.03 1.29
CA ASN A 62 -7.03 -28.64 1.73
C ASN A 62 -6.88 -28.70 3.26
N LEU A 63 -7.86 -28.22 4.03
CA LEU A 63 -7.89 -28.38 5.48
C LEU A 63 -8.40 -29.78 5.86
N LYS A 64 -7.62 -30.49 6.69
CA LYS A 64 -7.97 -31.86 7.10
C LYS A 64 -9.20 -31.96 8.01
N ASN A 65 -9.53 -30.91 8.76
CA ASN A 65 -10.59 -30.91 9.78
C ASN A 65 -11.44 -29.61 9.79
N GLY A 66 -11.45 -28.83 8.70
CA GLY A 66 -12.15 -27.53 8.66
C GLY A 66 -11.55 -26.42 9.54
N HIS A 67 -10.51 -26.73 10.33
CA HIS A 67 -9.71 -25.78 11.10
C HIS A 67 -8.28 -25.74 10.55
N TYR A 68 -7.68 -24.55 10.57
CA TYR A 68 -6.28 -24.34 10.22
C TYR A 68 -5.43 -24.17 11.48
N SER A 69 -4.24 -24.78 11.49
CA SER A 69 -3.18 -24.49 12.45
C SER A 69 -2.42 -23.21 12.08
N ASP A 70 -1.66 -22.64 13.04
CA ASP A 70 -0.75 -21.51 12.78
C ASP A 70 0.22 -21.81 11.61
N LYS A 71 0.69 -23.06 11.50
CA LYS A 71 1.61 -23.49 10.43
C LYS A 71 0.92 -23.57 9.07
N GLU A 72 -0.30 -24.10 9.01
CA GLU A 72 -1.07 -24.16 7.76
C GLU A 72 -1.43 -22.76 7.28
N LEU A 73 -1.83 -21.86 8.19
CA LEU A 73 -2.10 -20.47 7.84
C LEU A 73 -0.83 -19.75 7.35
N GLU A 74 0.30 -19.94 8.03
CA GLU A 74 1.60 -19.44 7.58
C GLU A 74 1.92 -19.94 6.17
N LEU A 75 1.69 -21.23 5.89
CA LEU A 75 1.87 -21.81 4.56
C LEU A 75 0.93 -21.19 3.51
N PHE A 76 -0.38 -21.25 3.74
CA PHE A 76 -1.40 -20.82 2.77
C PHE A 76 -1.40 -19.31 2.51
N SER A 77 -0.98 -18.49 3.48
CA SER A 77 -0.81 -17.05 3.32
C SER A 77 0.35 -16.66 2.37
N ASN A 78 1.09 -17.63 1.85
CA ASN A 78 2.14 -17.44 0.85
C ASN A 78 1.72 -17.90 -0.54
N ILE A 79 0.43 -18.12 -0.78
CA ILE A 79 -0.12 -18.48 -2.08
C ILE A 79 -0.84 -17.26 -2.66
N THR A 80 -0.64 -17.01 -3.96
CA THR A 80 -1.37 -15.99 -4.73
C THR A 80 -1.82 -16.58 -6.07
N ILE A 81 -2.79 -15.94 -6.72
CA ILE A 81 -3.31 -16.32 -8.02
C ILE A 81 -2.57 -15.57 -9.12
N ASP A 82 -2.13 -16.30 -10.14
CA ASP A 82 -1.66 -15.68 -11.37
C ASP A 82 -2.84 -15.33 -12.28
N LYS A 83 -3.42 -14.13 -12.10
CA LYS A 83 -4.65 -13.71 -12.79
C LYS A 83 -4.57 -13.82 -14.32
N ASN A 84 -3.38 -13.64 -14.91
CA ASN A 84 -3.14 -13.76 -16.36
C ASN A 84 -3.12 -15.21 -16.88
N SER A 85 -3.11 -16.19 -15.97
CA SER A 85 -3.12 -17.62 -16.32
C SER A 85 -4.51 -18.23 -16.34
N ILE A 86 -5.56 -17.46 -16.03
CA ILE A 86 -6.94 -17.97 -16.02
C ILE A 86 -7.33 -18.30 -17.46
N LYS A 87 -7.71 -19.57 -17.70
CA LYS A 87 -8.08 -20.07 -19.02
C LYS A 87 -9.29 -20.98 -18.92
N LYS A 88 -10.23 -20.85 -19.86
CA LYS A 88 -11.32 -21.82 -20.01
C LYS A 88 -10.77 -23.12 -20.59
N GLU A 89 -11.00 -24.24 -19.92
CA GLU A 89 -10.46 -25.56 -20.34
C GLU A 89 -11.48 -26.38 -21.13
N SER A 90 -12.77 -26.14 -20.93
CA SER A 90 -13.84 -26.82 -21.66
C SER A 90 -15.05 -25.92 -21.91
N ASP A 91 -15.64 -26.05 -23.09
CA ASP A 91 -16.95 -25.46 -23.43
C ASP A 91 -18.13 -26.29 -22.94
N THR A 92 -17.88 -27.53 -22.49
CA THR A 92 -18.93 -28.32 -21.84
C THR A 92 -19.32 -27.66 -20.53
N VAL A 93 -20.59 -27.27 -20.46
CA VAL A 93 -21.20 -26.77 -19.24
C VAL A 93 -21.85 -27.92 -18.48
N ASP A 94 -21.78 -27.89 -17.16
CA ASP A 94 -22.56 -28.83 -16.34
C ASP A 94 -24.05 -28.45 -16.29
N ILE A 95 -24.85 -29.24 -15.58
CA ILE A 95 -26.32 -29.06 -15.47
C ILE A 95 -26.67 -27.67 -14.87
N LEU A 96 -25.73 -27.05 -14.15
CA LEU A 96 -25.87 -25.73 -13.53
C LEU A 96 -25.25 -24.61 -14.38
N ASN A 97 -24.92 -24.90 -15.65
CA ASN A 97 -24.24 -24.02 -16.59
C ASN A 97 -22.83 -23.57 -16.14
N ASN A 98 -22.12 -24.33 -15.30
CA ASN A 98 -20.74 -24.02 -14.95
C ASN A 98 -19.78 -24.46 -16.05
N SER A 99 -18.83 -23.60 -16.42
CA SER A 99 -17.67 -23.98 -17.23
C SER A 99 -16.49 -24.35 -16.32
N ILE A 100 -15.59 -25.21 -16.83
CA ILE A 100 -14.33 -25.54 -16.16
C ILE A 100 -13.25 -24.58 -16.64
N TYR A 101 -12.57 -23.97 -15.69
CA TYR A 101 -11.43 -23.09 -15.89
C TYR A 101 -10.20 -23.68 -15.23
N SER A 102 -9.04 -23.25 -15.67
CA SER A 102 -7.79 -23.42 -14.96
C SER A 102 -7.20 -22.09 -14.54
N VAL A 103 -6.38 -22.13 -13.50
CA VAL A 103 -5.53 -21.02 -13.09
C VAL A 103 -4.29 -21.55 -12.41
N ASN A 104 -3.18 -20.82 -12.50
CA ASN A 104 -1.99 -21.11 -11.75
C ASN A 104 -2.06 -20.42 -10.38
N ILE A 105 -1.93 -21.21 -9.31
CA ILE A 105 -1.52 -20.70 -8.01
C ILE A 105 0.01 -20.65 -7.97
N LYS A 106 0.57 -19.60 -7.36
CA LYS A 106 2.02 -19.43 -7.24
C LYS A 106 2.40 -18.97 -5.84
N ALA A 107 3.64 -19.21 -5.48
CA ALA A 107 4.18 -18.65 -4.27
C ALA A 107 4.23 -17.12 -4.41
N VAL A 108 3.85 -16.41 -3.35
CA VAL A 108 4.05 -14.97 -3.25
C VAL A 108 5.54 -14.69 -3.45
N ALA A 109 5.85 -13.66 -4.25
CA ALA A 109 7.23 -13.29 -4.52
C ALA A 109 7.97 -13.01 -3.21
N ARG A 110 9.23 -13.45 -3.13
CA ARG A 110 10.09 -13.28 -1.93
C ARG A 110 9.55 -13.94 -0.66
N SER A 111 8.67 -14.94 -0.79
CA SER A 111 8.27 -15.77 0.33
C SER A 111 9.48 -16.50 0.94
N ARG A 112 9.52 -16.54 2.28
CA ARG A 112 10.49 -17.35 3.06
C ARG A 112 9.99 -18.78 3.31
N ILE A 113 8.82 -19.14 2.78
CA ILE A 113 8.08 -20.35 3.13
C ILE A 113 7.79 -21.19 1.88
N LEU A 114 7.30 -20.56 0.82
CA LEU A 114 6.90 -21.24 -0.42
C LEU A 114 7.69 -20.78 -1.64
N THR A 115 7.83 -21.67 -2.61
CA THR A 115 8.31 -21.36 -3.97
C THR A 115 7.50 -22.11 -5.03
N GLY A 116 7.65 -21.73 -6.29
CA GLY A 116 7.06 -22.45 -7.42
C GLY A 116 5.60 -22.08 -7.72
N THR A 117 5.01 -22.86 -8.61
CA THR A 117 3.70 -22.63 -9.23
C THR A 117 3.03 -23.98 -9.45
N GLN A 118 1.70 -24.02 -9.34
CA GLN A 118 0.89 -25.20 -9.61
C GLN A 118 -0.40 -24.80 -10.33
N LYS A 119 -0.76 -25.56 -11.37
CA LYS A 119 -2.05 -25.41 -12.07
C LYS A 119 -3.16 -26.05 -11.22
N ILE A 120 -4.26 -25.33 -11.03
CA ILE A 120 -5.49 -25.81 -10.42
C ILE A 120 -6.64 -25.68 -11.41
N LEU A 121 -7.68 -26.50 -11.24
CA LEU A 121 -8.94 -26.42 -11.98
C LEU A 121 -10.02 -25.85 -11.07
N PHE A 122 -11.00 -25.15 -11.61
CA PHE A 122 -12.17 -24.69 -10.86
C PHE A 122 -13.40 -24.57 -11.76
N LYS A 123 -14.59 -24.62 -11.16
CA LYS A 123 -15.85 -24.36 -11.86
C LYS A 123 -16.36 -22.96 -11.57
N SER A 124 -16.93 -22.30 -12.57
CA SER A 124 -17.66 -21.04 -12.39
C SER A 124 -18.84 -20.94 -13.36
N ASN A 125 -19.95 -20.38 -12.89
CA ASN A 125 -21.17 -20.09 -13.68
C ASN A 125 -21.11 -18.72 -14.37
N ASN A 126 -20.10 -17.91 -14.07
CA ASN A 126 -20.16 -16.50 -14.36
C ASN A 126 -19.61 -16.22 -15.77
N LYS A 127 -20.50 -15.75 -16.66
CA LYS A 127 -20.15 -15.35 -18.04
C LYS A 127 -19.24 -14.12 -18.08
N GLY A 128 -19.07 -13.38 -16.97
CA GLY A 128 -18.24 -12.18 -16.85
C GLY A 128 -16.90 -12.37 -16.11
N VAL A 129 -16.46 -13.60 -15.88
CA VAL A 129 -15.18 -13.91 -15.18
C VAL A 129 -13.96 -13.34 -15.92
N LEU A 130 -14.07 -13.26 -17.24
CA LEU A 130 -13.00 -12.82 -18.12
C LEU A 130 -13.55 -11.71 -19.01
N ASP A 131 -12.79 -10.63 -19.13
CA ASP A 131 -12.91 -9.81 -20.33
C ASP A 131 -12.51 -10.69 -21.54
N GLU A 132 -13.47 -11.01 -22.41
CA GLU A 132 -13.26 -11.89 -23.57
C GLU A 132 -12.13 -11.42 -24.50
N LYS A 133 -11.77 -10.13 -24.49
CA LYS A 133 -10.68 -9.59 -25.30
C LYS A 133 -9.30 -9.76 -24.66
N THR A 134 -9.23 -9.80 -23.33
CA THR A 134 -7.95 -9.79 -22.60
C THR A 134 -7.72 -11.04 -21.75
N ASN A 135 -8.74 -11.88 -21.55
CA ASN A 135 -8.76 -12.99 -20.60
C ASN A 135 -8.29 -12.58 -19.18
N LYS A 136 -8.63 -11.36 -18.76
CA LYS A 136 -8.28 -10.83 -17.44
C LYS A 136 -9.51 -10.71 -16.55
N LEU A 137 -9.28 -10.90 -15.25
CA LEU A 137 -10.28 -10.74 -14.21
C LEU A 137 -10.79 -9.29 -14.16
N ILE A 138 -12.10 -9.09 -14.26
CA ILE A 138 -12.72 -7.77 -14.11
C ILE A 138 -12.99 -7.53 -12.62
N GLU A 139 -12.05 -6.92 -11.91
CA GLU A 139 -12.33 -6.39 -10.58
C GLU A 139 -13.10 -5.07 -10.70
N LYS A 140 -14.25 -4.98 -10.03
CA LYS A 140 -14.98 -3.71 -9.94
C LYS A 140 -14.11 -2.74 -9.12
N ARG A 141 -13.60 -1.73 -9.81
CA ARG A 141 -12.79 -0.68 -9.20
C ARG A 141 -13.65 0.56 -9.09
N GLU A 142 -13.83 1.02 -7.88
CA GLU A 142 -14.60 2.22 -7.58
C GLU A 142 -13.65 3.38 -7.39
N ASN A 143 -14.05 4.56 -7.87
CA ASN A 143 -13.35 5.80 -7.60
C ASN A 143 -13.40 6.09 -6.09
N ASN A 144 -12.24 6.32 -5.49
CA ASN A 144 -12.05 6.43 -4.06
C ASN A 144 -11.41 7.77 -3.72
N LEU A 145 -11.99 8.43 -2.71
CA LEU A 145 -11.31 9.49 -2.01
C LEU A 145 -10.88 8.96 -0.64
N SER A 146 -9.58 8.98 -0.42
CA SER A 146 -8.90 8.51 0.78
C SER A 146 -8.22 9.67 1.47
N PHE A 147 -8.20 9.70 2.80
CA PHE A 147 -7.47 10.71 3.56
C PHE A 147 -6.62 10.09 4.67
N TYR A 148 -5.49 10.72 5.01
CA TYR A 148 -4.86 10.51 6.31
C TYR A 148 -5.45 11.40 7.38
N TRP A 149 -5.44 10.90 8.60
CA TRP A 149 -5.76 11.64 9.80
C TRP A 149 -4.65 11.44 10.83
N TYR A 150 -3.95 12.52 11.19
CA TYR A 150 -2.98 12.55 12.30
C TYR A 150 -3.53 13.24 13.57
N ASP A 151 -2.88 13.00 14.71
CA ASP A 151 -3.27 13.54 16.04
C ASP A 151 -4.70 13.20 16.49
N TRP A 152 -5.23 12.06 16.06
CA TRP A 152 -6.54 11.54 16.47
C TRP A 152 -6.59 11.09 17.96
N VAL A 153 -5.50 11.22 18.71
CA VAL A 153 -5.31 10.69 20.07
C VAL A 153 -5.35 11.77 21.17
N THR A 154 -5.14 13.05 20.85
CA THR A 154 -4.96 14.10 21.87
C THR A 154 -6.22 14.94 22.07
N LYS A 155 -6.62 15.17 23.34
CA LYS A 155 -7.72 16.08 23.71
C LYS A 155 -7.39 17.56 23.44
N GLU A 156 -6.11 17.93 23.48
CA GLU A 156 -5.64 19.28 23.18
C GLU A 156 -5.44 19.44 21.68
N ASN A 157 -6.56 19.42 20.96
CA ASN A 157 -6.60 19.59 19.52
C ASN A 157 -6.29 21.06 19.20
N LYS A 158 -5.02 21.45 19.12
CA LYS A 158 -4.62 22.75 18.60
C LYS A 158 -3.66 22.53 17.43
N VAL A 159 -4.06 22.93 16.22
CA VAL A 159 -3.19 22.96 15.04
C VAL A 159 -2.75 24.39 14.78
N ALA A 160 -1.51 24.59 14.39
CA ALA A 160 -1.03 25.90 14.00
C ALA A 160 -1.66 26.28 12.65
N ASP A 161 -2.46 27.35 12.64
CA ASP A 161 -2.89 28.01 11.42
C ASP A 161 -1.74 28.90 10.94
N SER A 162 -1.08 28.50 9.85
CA SER A 162 0.06 29.22 9.29
C SER A 162 -0.33 30.56 8.66
N GLU A 163 -1.59 30.75 8.27
CA GLU A 163 -2.08 32.01 7.69
C GLU A 163 -2.51 32.98 8.79
N ALA A 164 -3.15 32.49 9.85
CA ALA A 164 -3.64 33.32 10.95
C ALA A 164 -2.65 33.51 12.11
N ASN A 165 -1.52 32.79 12.11
CA ASN A 165 -0.53 32.78 13.19
C ASN A 165 -1.15 32.46 14.56
N LYS A 166 -2.16 31.59 14.57
CA LYS A 166 -2.97 31.22 15.74
C LYS A 166 -3.13 29.71 15.83
N TRP A 167 -3.32 29.21 17.05
CA TRP A 167 -3.71 27.83 17.25
C TRP A 167 -5.22 27.70 17.05
N ILE A 168 -5.66 26.88 16.09
CA ILE A 168 -7.07 26.56 15.83
C ILE A 168 -7.40 25.18 16.38
N GLU A 169 -8.65 24.97 16.78
CA GLU A 169 -9.06 23.67 17.27
C GLU A 169 -8.97 22.61 16.16
N ALA A 170 -8.21 21.54 16.38
CA ALA A 170 -8.14 20.43 15.43
C ALA A 170 -9.53 19.78 15.32
N PRO A 171 -9.99 19.54 14.09
CA PRO A 171 -11.34 19.04 13.88
C PRO A 171 -11.52 17.65 14.48
N LEU A 172 -12.64 17.43 15.15
CA LEU A 172 -13.03 16.12 15.70
C LEU A 172 -13.53 15.19 14.57
N LEU A 173 -13.34 13.89 14.73
CA LEU A 173 -13.86 12.85 13.81
C LEU A 173 -15.35 12.89 13.56
N GLU A 174 -16.12 13.32 14.56
CA GLU A 174 -17.55 13.55 14.39
C GLU A 174 -17.87 14.56 13.26
N THR A 175 -17.02 15.56 13.02
CA THR A 175 -17.23 16.54 11.95
C THR A 175 -17.12 15.92 10.55
N VAL A 176 -16.30 14.89 10.40
CA VAL A 176 -16.08 14.20 9.13
C VAL A 176 -17.20 13.21 8.84
N ASP A 177 -17.75 12.59 9.88
CA ASP A 177 -18.78 11.56 9.74
C ASP A 177 -20.20 12.09 9.54
N CYS A 178 -20.48 13.33 9.98
CA CYS A 178 -21.78 13.96 9.79
C CYS A 178 -21.87 14.88 8.56
N CYS A 179 -20.75 15.36 8.02
CA CYS A 179 -20.79 16.38 6.97
C CYS A 179 -21.04 15.78 5.58
N GLU A 180 -22.05 16.32 4.88
CA GLU A 180 -22.39 15.93 3.51
C GLU A 180 -21.20 16.06 2.54
N ASN A 181 -20.31 17.03 2.78
CA ASN A 181 -19.14 17.27 1.93
C ASN A 181 -18.23 16.03 1.86
N TYR A 182 -18.10 15.24 2.93
CA TYR A 182 -17.23 14.05 2.94
C TYR A 182 -17.96 12.75 2.57
N LYS A 183 -19.13 12.81 1.94
CA LYS A 183 -19.92 11.61 1.58
C LYS A 183 -19.23 10.66 0.61
N ASN A 184 -18.32 11.17 -0.23
CA ASN A 184 -17.54 10.37 -1.18
C ASN A 184 -16.21 9.87 -0.59
N VAL A 185 -15.87 10.27 0.64
CA VAL A 185 -14.69 9.71 1.32
C VAL A 185 -14.99 8.28 1.69
N LYS A 186 -14.20 7.36 1.15
CA LYS A 186 -14.37 5.93 1.37
C LYS A 186 -13.40 5.39 2.42
N TYR A 187 -12.19 5.94 2.47
CA TYR A 187 -11.15 5.48 3.39
C TYR A 187 -10.60 6.61 4.24
N ILE A 188 -10.49 6.36 5.54
CA ILE A 188 -9.80 7.23 6.50
C ILE A 188 -8.64 6.43 7.09
N LYS A 189 -7.42 6.81 6.73
CA LYS A 189 -6.16 6.22 7.20
C LYS A 189 -5.71 6.93 8.47
N LEU A 190 -5.84 6.26 9.59
CA LEU A 190 -5.47 6.78 10.91
C LEU A 190 -3.94 6.68 11.04
N ALA A 191 -3.25 7.79 10.83
CA ALA A 191 -1.80 7.88 10.96
C ALA A 191 -1.45 7.69 12.43
N TYR A 192 -0.84 6.55 12.76
CA TYR A 192 -0.33 6.32 14.10
C TYR A 192 1.13 6.77 14.14
N SER A 193 1.39 7.91 14.77
CA SER A 193 2.74 8.30 15.11
C SER A 193 3.18 7.49 16.34
N VAL A 194 4.23 6.69 16.19
CA VAL A 194 4.97 6.20 17.36
C VAL A 194 5.84 7.40 17.80
N PRO A 195 5.62 7.99 18.99
CA PRO A 195 6.48 9.06 19.46
C PRO A 195 7.86 8.47 19.80
N GLY A 196 8.84 8.67 18.93
CA GLY A 196 10.25 8.40 19.22
C GLY A 196 10.92 9.61 19.86
N VAL A 197 11.68 9.41 20.94
CA VAL A 197 12.56 10.46 21.48
C VAL A 197 13.97 10.20 20.97
N TYR A 198 14.54 11.15 20.24
CA TYR A 198 15.92 11.03 19.77
C TYR A 198 16.88 11.32 20.93
N ASP A 199 17.63 10.31 21.38
CA ASP A 199 18.72 10.49 22.33
C ASP A 199 19.98 10.89 21.56
N LYS A 200 20.37 12.15 21.76
CA LYS A 200 21.50 12.78 21.09
C LYS A 200 22.85 12.24 21.58
N GLU A 201 22.93 11.68 22.79
CA GLU A 201 24.17 11.12 23.34
C GLU A 201 24.44 9.70 22.82
N LYS A 202 23.39 8.96 22.46
CA LYS A 202 23.52 7.59 21.91
C LYS A 202 23.37 7.52 20.38
N GLU A 203 23.09 8.65 19.73
CA GLU A 203 22.72 8.74 18.29
C GLU A 203 21.59 7.77 17.88
N GLN A 204 20.72 7.44 18.83
CA GLN A 204 19.64 6.46 18.66
C GLN A 204 18.30 7.11 18.98
N VAL A 205 17.25 6.69 18.27
CA VAL A 205 15.89 6.96 18.76
C VAL A 205 15.68 6.02 19.92
N ILE A 206 15.66 6.57 21.13
CA ILE A 206 15.30 5.84 22.33
C ILE A 206 13.80 6.05 22.47
N SER A 207 13.02 4.99 22.28
CA SER A 207 11.70 4.97 22.90
C SER A 207 11.96 5.13 24.40
N ASN A 208 11.70 6.30 24.97
CA ASN A 208 11.91 6.60 26.39
C ASN A 208 11.36 5.45 27.25
N ASN A 209 12.18 4.50 27.70
CA ASN A 209 11.89 3.43 28.68
C ASN A 209 10.48 2.77 28.64
N TYR A 210 9.74 2.90 27.56
CA TYR A 210 8.64 2.03 27.23
C TYR A 210 9.31 0.86 26.55
N ASP A 211 9.29 -0.27 27.24
CA ASP A 211 9.52 -1.59 26.68
C ASP A 211 9.08 -1.61 25.22
N THR A 212 9.88 -2.27 24.39
CA THR A 212 9.65 -2.54 22.96
C THR A 212 8.31 -3.22 22.62
N ASP A 213 7.41 -3.32 23.58
CA ASP A 213 6.02 -3.66 23.40
C ASP A 213 5.28 -2.52 22.70
N PHE A 214 5.03 -2.73 21.42
CA PHE A 214 3.93 -2.09 20.67
C PHE A 214 2.60 -2.08 21.48
N GLN A 215 2.45 -2.97 22.47
CA GLN A 215 1.32 -3.01 23.41
C GLN A 215 1.30 -1.86 24.45
N TYR A 216 2.45 -1.32 24.85
CA TYR A 216 2.55 -0.43 26.03
C TYR A 216 2.09 1.01 25.74
N THR A 217 2.37 1.54 24.55
CA THR A 217 1.95 2.91 24.18
C THR A 217 0.43 3.04 24.00
N LEU A 218 -0.26 1.93 23.74
CA LEU A 218 -1.72 1.87 23.58
C LEU A 218 -2.47 1.59 24.88
N ARG A 219 -1.87 0.88 25.85
CA ARG A 219 -2.53 0.49 27.10
C ARG A 219 -2.33 1.46 28.27
N ASN A 220 -1.24 2.22 28.34
CA ASN A 220 -0.80 2.79 29.63
C ASN A 220 -1.15 4.23 29.97
N LYS A 221 -2.00 4.93 29.20
CA LYS A 221 -2.52 6.25 29.64
C LYS A 221 -3.88 6.22 30.34
N SER A 222 -4.44 5.04 30.62
CA SER A 222 -5.76 4.90 31.25
C SER A 222 -5.78 4.24 32.63
N ALA A 223 -4.63 3.98 33.28
CA ALA A 223 -4.62 3.15 34.48
C ALA A 223 -3.82 3.64 35.70
N GLU A 224 -2.91 4.62 35.59
CA GLU A 224 -2.09 4.98 36.77
C GLU A 224 -2.67 6.08 37.66
N ASN A 225 -3.64 6.86 37.17
CA ASN A 225 -4.43 7.76 38.00
C ASN A 225 -5.90 7.39 37.79
N GLY A 226 -6.65 7.11 38.86
CA GLY A 226 -8.00 6.54 38.86
C GLY A 226 -9.12 7.30 38.11
N GLU A 227 -8.79 8.17 37.16
CA GLU A 227 -9.70 8.67 36.15
C GLU A 227 -9.76 7.70 34.97
N LYS A 228 -10.89 6.99 34.86
CA LYS A 228 -11.32 6.29 33.66
C LYS A 228 -11.54 7.29 32.52
N ASP A 229 -10.48 7.89 31.99
CA ASP A 229 -10.61 8.86 30.94
C ASP A 229 -10.52 8.18 29.56
N LYS A 230 -11.71 8.06 29.00
CA LYS A 230 -12.19 7.29 27.86
C LYS A 230 -11.65 7.77 26.49
N ASN A 231 -10.36 8.05 26.36
CA ASN A 231 -9.90 8.84 25.20
C ASN A 231 -9.67 8.05 23.90
N TYR A 232 -9.67 6.71 23.93
CA TYR A 232 -9.60 5.87 22.73
C TYR A 232 -10.96 5.28 22.30
N ILE A 233 -12.04 5.54 23.06
CA ILE A 233 -13.38 4.94 22.85
C ILE A 233 -14.10 5.49 21.59
N PHE A 234 -13.55 6.53 20.97
CA PHE A 234 -14.29 7.31 19.98
C PHE A 234 -14.59 6.54 18.69
N LEU A 235 -13.64 5.74 18.18
CA LEU A 235 -13.84 4.95 16.96
C LEU A 235 -14.69 3.70 17.18
N SER A 236 -14.58 3.05 18.34
CA SER A 236 -15.28 1.79 18.61
C SER A 236 -16.80 1.96 18.78
N THR A 237 -17.29 3.19 19.01
CA THR A 237 -18.71 3.45 19.33
C THR A 237 -19.50 4.25 18.28
N LYS A 238 -18.85 4.94 17.32
CA LYS A 238 -19.55 5.79 16.31
C LYS A 238 -18.97 5.74 14.89
N LYS A 239 -18.56 4.56 14.42
CA LYS A 239 -18.06 4.36 13.05
C LYS A 239 -19.17 4.54 12.00
N ASN A 240 -18.95 5.39 10.99
CA ASN A 240 -19.84 5.44 9.83
C ASN A 240 -19.68 4.15 9.01
N LYS A 241 -20.73 3.32 8.94
CA LYS A 241 -20.69 2.02 8.24
C LYS A 241 -20.42 2.11 6.74
N LYS A 242 -20.53 3.30 6.12
CA LYS A 242 -20.22 3.52 4.70
C LYS A 242 -18.73 3.81 4.44
N LYS A 243 -17.95 4.10 5.49
CA LYS A 243 -16.53 4.41 5.39
C LYS A 243 -15.70 3.29 6.02
N LYS A 244 -14.49 3.11 5.50
CA LYS A 244 -13.49 2.21 6.05
C LYS A 244 -12.42 3.00 6.80
N TYR A 245 -12.05 2.52 7.98
CA TYR A 245 -11.08 3.13 8.87
C TYR A 245 -9.89 2.21 8.99
N ILE A 246 -8.73 2.69 8.57
CA ILE A 246 -7.57 1.87 8.29
C ILE A 246 -6.44 2.31 9.20
N LEU A 247 -5.78 1.37 9.88
CA LEU A 247 -4.58 1.67 10.67
C LEU A 247 -3.42 1.99 9.73
N SER A 248 -2.85 3.19 9.76
CA SER A 248 -1.62 3.48 9.01
C SER A 248 -0.40 3.28 9.90
N ILE A 249 0.42 2.27 9.59
CA ILE A 249 1.66 1.96 10.29
C ILE A 249 2.87 2.60 9.59
N GLY A 250 3.73 3.28 10.35
CA GLY A 250 4.92 3.95 9.82
C GLY A 250 4.86 5.46 10.02
N GLY A 251 5.08 6.23 8.96
CA GLY A 251 5.22 7.69 9.02
C GLY A 251 6.64 8.13 9.40
N ALA A 252 6.91 9.43 9.28
CA ALA A 252 8.25 10.00 9.43
C ALA A 252 8.93 9.68 10.78
N SER A 253 8.17 9.49 11.86
CA SER A 253 8.70 9.19 13.19
C SER A 253 8.99 7.71 13.43
N ALA A 254 8.62 6.82 12.51
CA ALA A 254 8.80 5.37 12.61
C ALA A 254 9.98 4.86 11.74
N ASP A 255 10.95 5.74 11.50
CA ASP A 255 12.09 5.49 10.61
C ASP A 255 13.04 4.39 11.11
N LYS A 256 13.07 4.08 12.41
CA LYS A 256 14.00 3.12 13.04
C LYS A 256 13.36 1.83 13.58
N ILE A 257 12.10 1.54 13.24
CA ILE A 257 11.42 0.34 13.74
C ILE A 257 11.88 -0.91 12.98
N LEU A 258 12.65 -1.77 13.64
CA LEU A 258 13.13 -3.01 13.03
C LEU A 258 12.37 -4.23 13.57
N PHE A 259 11.84 -5.03 12.65
CA PHE A 259 11.20 -6.31 12.94
C PHE A 259 12.11 -7.47 12.54
N LYS A 260 12.15 -8.50 13.38
CA LYS A 260 12.82 -9.78 13.14
C LYS A 260 11.81 -10.90 12.87
N TRP A 261 12.22 -11.92 12.14
CA TRP A 261 11.31 -12.99 11.72
C TRP A 261 10.69 -13.77 12.88
N ASP A 262 11.43 -13.99 13.96
CA ASP A 262 10.95 -14.65 15.18
C ASP A 262 9.85 -13.85 15.90
N GLN A 263 9.81 -12.52 15.72
CA GLN A 263 8.77 -11.62 16.26
C GLN A 263 7.47 -11.62 15.43
N LYS A 264 7.42 -12.32 14.29
CA LYS A 264 6.25 -12.33 13.38
C LYS A 264 4.93 -12.62 14.11
N LYS A 265 4.93 -13.60 15.03
CA LYS A 265 3.73 -14.02 15.76
C LYS A 265 3.22 -12.91 16.69
N ASP A 266 4.12 -12.22 17.37
CA ASP A 266 3.79 -11.15 18.31
C ASP A 266 3.32 -9.89 17.56
N ILE A 267 3.95 -9.57 16.43
CA ILE A 267 3.51 -8.50 15.53
C ILE A 267 2.09 -8.78 15.02
N LYS A 268 1.84 -10.00 14.50
CA LYS A 268 0.51 -10.43 14.05
C LYS A 268 -0.52 -10.27 15.17
N LYS A 269 -0.23 -10.79 16.36
CA LYS A 269 -1.12 -10.71 17.51
C LYS A 269 -1.44 -9.26 17.87
N SER A 270 -0.43 -8.41 17.96
CA SER A 270 -0.57 -7.01 18.36
C SER A 270 -1.36 -6.19 17.33
N LEU A 271 -1.12 -6.40 16.04
CA LEU A 271 -1.92 -5.78 14.98
C LEU A 271 -3.39 -6.22 15.08
N LYS A 272 -3.66 -7.52 15.26
CA LYS A 272 -5.04 -8.03 15.41
C LYS A 272 -5.75 -7.45 16.63
N GLU A 273 -5.06 -7.37 17.76
CA GLU A 273 -5.60 -6.76 18.98
C GLU A 273 -5.99 -5.31 18.73
N LEU A 274 -5.09 -4.52 18.13
CA LEU A 274 -5.33 -3.11 17.82
C LEU A 274 -6.50 -2.92 16.84
N ILE A 275 -6.51 -3.66 15.72
CA ILE A 275 -7.58 -3.62 14.72
C ILE A 275 -8.93 -3.95 15.35
N ARG A 276 -8.98 -4.97 16.22
CA ARG A 276 -10.20 -5.38 16.91
C ARG A 276 -10.66 -4.36 17.95
N GLU A 277 -9.75 -3.90 18.81
CA GLU A 277 -10.05 -2.93 19.88
C GLU A 277 -10.55 -1.59 19.32
N MET A 278 -10.00 -1.17 18.18
CA MET A 278 -10.38 0.06 17.50
C MET A 278 -11.45 -0.13 16.41
N ASN A 279 -11.93 -1.36 16.17
CA ASN A 279 -12.91 -1.70 15.12
C ASN A 279 -12.51 -1.20 13.70
N LEU A 280 -11.24 -1.41 13.34
CA LEU A 280 -10.66 -0.98 12.06
C LEU A 280 -10.91 -2.03 10.96
N ASP A 281 -10.98 -1.57 9.70
CA ASP A 281 -11.25 -2.41 8.53
C ASP A 281 -9.99 -2.94 7.85
N GLY A 282 -8.81 -2.53 8.31
CA GLY A 282 -7.58 -2.85 7.59
C GLY A 282 -6.34 -2.14 8.09
N ILE A 283 -5.28 -2.26 7.29
CA ILE A 283 -3.97 -1.67 7.53
C ILE A 283 -3.43 -0.96 6.27
N ASP A 284 -2.79 0.18 6.47
CA ASP A 284 -2.02 0.91 5.47
C ASP A 284 -0.54 0.86 5.88
N ILE A 285 0.33 0.52 4.94
CA ILE A 285 1.76 0.38 5.19
C ILE A 285 2.46 1.62 4.65
N SER A 286 2.94 2.46 5.57
CA SER A 286 3.61 3.74 5.30
C SER A 286 5.01 3.77 5.95
N ILE A 287 5.73 2.64 5.90
CA ILE A 287 7.05 2.50 6.53
C ILE A 287 8.10 3.33 5.80
N VAL A 288 9.05 3.92 6.53
CA VAL A 288 10.15 4.75 5.99
C VAL A 288 11.47 4.38 6.66
N GLY A 289 12.58 5.01 6.26
CA GLY A 289 13.86 4.88 6.95
C GLY A 289 14.43 3.46 6.97
N GLU A 290 15.05 3.11 8.08
CA GLU A 290 15.64 1.80 8.36
C GLU A 290 14.63 0.66 8.25
N THR A 291 13.37 0.90 8.66
CA THR A 291 12.28 -0.06 8.50
C THR A 291 12.09 -0.44 7.03
N LEU A 292 12.11 0.56 6.14
CA LEU A 292 12.01 0.36 4.68
C LEU A 292 13.28 -0.28 4.10
N ARG A 293 14.45 0.07 4.65
CA ARG A 293 15.75 -0.46 4.23
C ARG A 293 15.89 -1.96 4.55
N SER A 294 15.35 -2.39 5.68
CA SER A 294 15.46 -3.77 6.20
C SER A 294 14.59 -4.76 5.42
N PHE A 295 15.24 -5.68 4.69
CA PHE A 295 14.54 -6.79 4.01
C PHE A 295 13.82 -7.70 5.00
N GLU A 296 14.45 -7.98 6.15
CA GLU A 296 13.84 -8.84 7.18
C GLU A 296 12.58 -8.18 7.75
N SER A 297 12.59 -6.87 7.99
CA SER A 297 11.45 -6.17 8.55
C SER A 297 10.29 -6.11 7.56
N LYS A 298 10.56 -5.82 6.28
CA LYS A 298 9.58 -5.92 5.19
C LYS A 298 8.99 -7.33 5.09
N SER A 299 9.82 -8.37 5.12
CA SER A 299 9.39 -9.76 4.99
C SER A 299 8.54 -10.21 6.19
N THR A 300 8.97 -9.89 7.41
CA THR A 300 8.26 -10.20 8.66
C THR A 300 6.90 -9.53 8.70
N LEU A 301 6.86 -8.22 8.43
CA LEU A 301 5.62 -7.45 8.42
C LEU A 301 4.66 -7.92 7.33
N SER A 302 5.16 -8.15 6.11
CA SER A 302 4.33 -8.64 5.00
C SER A 302 3.72 -10.00 5.32
N GLN A 303 4.50 -10.92 5.89
CA GLN A 303 3.99 -12.23 6.31
C GLN A 303 2.88 -12.10 7.35
N ALA A 304 3.08 -11.29 8.40
CA ALA A 304 2.06 -11.06 9.42
C ALA A 304 0.76 -10.51 8.80
N ILE A 305 0.85 -9.55 7.89
CA ILE A 305 -0.29 -8.94 7.21
C ILE A 305 -1.03 -9.95 6.31
N ARG A 306 -0.31 -10.78 5.54
CA ARG A 306 -0.92 -11.83 4.71
C ARG A 306 -1.68 -12.85 5.55
N GLU A 307 -1.12 -13.27 6.68
CA GLU A 307 -1.80 -14.16 7.62
C GLU A 307 -3.09 -13.53 8.18
N ILE A 308 -3.06 -12.27 8.60
CA ILE A 308 -4.25 -11.55 9.10
C ILE A 308 -5.33 -11.47 8.03
N LYS A 309 -4.95 -11.11 6.79
CA LYS A 309 -5.90 -11.00 5.68
C LYS A 309 -6.52 -12.35 5.33
N LEU A 310 -5.71 -13.42 5.29
CA LEU A 310 -6.21 -14.77 5.04
C LEU A 310 -7.17 -15.26 6.14
N GLU A 311 -6.85 -15.02 7.42
CA GLU A 311 -7.77 -15.34 8.52
C GLU A 311 -9.12 -14.65 8.35
N ASN A 312 -9.11 -13.34 8.06
CA ASN A 312 -10.36 -12.59 7.83
C ASN A 312 -11.13 -13.15 6.62
N TRP A 313 -10.44 -13.45 5.52
CA TRP A 313 -11.07 -14.06 4.36
C TRP A 313 -11.72 -15.42 4.67
N LEU A 314 -11.06 -16.27 5.46
CA LEU A 314 -11.59 -17.56 5.89
C LEU A 314 -12.81 -17.41 6.82
N GLU A 315 -12.88 -16.32 7.59
CA GLU A 315 -14.04 -15.90 8.39
C GLU A 315 -15.12 -15.17 7.57
N ASN A 316 -14.99 -15.10 6.24
CA ASN A 316 -15.84 -14.33 5.33
C ASN A 316 -15.90 -12.82 5.65
N LYS A 317 -14.88 -12.29 6.33
CA LYS A 317 -14.70 -10.86 6.59
C LYS A 317 -13.79 -10.25 5.53
N ASP A 318 -13.96 -8.96 5.31
CA ASP A 318 -13.03 -8.18 4.51
C ASP A 318 -11.95 -7.59 5.40
N PHE A 319 -10.72 -7.58 4.89
CA PHE A 319 -9.58 -6.93 5.53
C PHE A 319 -8.81 -6.16 4.48
N PHE A 320 -8.83 -4.84 4.61
CA PHE A 320 -8.25 -3.94 3.64
C PHE A 320 -6.74 -3.77 3.89
N VAL A 321 -5.95 -3.80 2.83
CA VAL A 321 -4.50 -3.61 2.87
C VAL A 321 -4.12 -2.60 1.81
N SER A 322 -3.53 -1.49 2.22
CA SER A 322 -2.93 -0.53 1.30
C SER A 322 -1.46 -0.28 1.61
N ALA A 323 -0.73 0.28 0.65
CA ALA A 323 0.63 0.74 0.89
C ALA A 323 0.80 2.18 0.39
N SER A 324 1.27 3.03 1.28
CA SER A 324 1.56 4.42 1.02
C SER A 324 3.04 4.57 0.78
N ILE A 325 3.42 4.84 -0.47
CA ILE A 325 4.80 4.68 -0.89
C ILE A 325 5.37 5.99 -1.43
N ASN A 326 6.55 6.35 -0.97
CA ASN A 326 7.30 7.40 -1.64
C ASN A 326 7.77 6.88 -3.00
N PHE A 327 7.41 7.61 -4.04
CA PHE A 327 7.75 7.29 -5.42
C PHE A 327 9.26 7.15 -5.66
N ASP A 328 10.10 7.93 -4.98
CA ASP A 328 11.56 7.84 -5.13
C ASP A 328 12.09 6.45 -4.79
N HIS A 329 11.34 5.67 -4.00
CA HIS A 329 11.63 4.31 -3.57
C HIS A 329 10.99 3.24 -4.47
N LEU A 330 10.43 3.62 -5.61
CA LEU A 330 10.00 2.72 -6.70
C LEU A 330 11.04 2.59 -7.81
N ARG A 331 12.18 3.26 -7.72
CA ARG A 331 13.23 3.12 -8.75
C ARG A 331 13.82 1.72 -8.74
N LYS A 332 13.99 1.14 -9.92
CA LYS A 332 14.57 -0.21 -10.10
C LYS A 332 16.04 -0.27 -9.68
N ASP A 333 16.79 0.83 -9.79
CA ASP A 333 18.18 0.88 -9.29
C ASP A 333 18.28 0.90 -7.76
N LYS A 334 17.20 1.23 -7.06
CA LYS A 334 17.07 1.03 -5.61
C LYS A 334 16.56 -0.36 -5.26
N PHE A 335 16.41 -1.27 -6.21
CA PHE A 335 16.00 -2.66 -5.96
C PHE A 335 17.20 -3.57 -5.69
N VAL A 336 18.03 -3.18 -4.73
CA VAL A 336 19.19 -3.94 -4.28
C VAL A 336 18.98 -4.28 -2.80
N ALA A 337 19.60 -5.36 -2.31
CA ALA A 337 19.50 -5.68 -0.89
C ALA A 337 20.04 -4.51 -0.05
N GLY A 338 19.24 -4.07 0.94
CA GLY A 338 19.65 -3.01 1.87
C GLY A 338 19.50 -1.58 1.36
N SER A 339 18.78 -1.35 0.24
CA SER A 339 18.38 0.00 -0.18
C SER A 339 16.95 0.36 0.20
N PHE A 340 16.67 1.66 0.23
CA PHE A 340 15.33 2.18 0.47
C PHE A 340 14.45 1.96 -0.76
N SER A 341 13.76 0.81 -0.78
CA SER A 341 12.85 0.42 -1.84
C SER A 341 11.61 -0.29 -1.31
N TYR A 342 10.46 0.12 -1.85
CA TYR A 342 9.17 -0.52 -1.62
C TYR A 342 8.93 -1.71 -2.54
N ILE A 343 9.77 -1.95 -3.57
CA ILE A 343 9.51 -2.99 -4.56
C ILE A 343 9.43 -4.36 -3.88
N ASP A 344 10.35 -4.67 -2.97
CA ASP A 344 10.31 -5.94 -2.22
C ASP A 344 9.01 -6.10 -1.42
N LEU A 345 8.53 -5.00 -0.83
CA LEU A 345 7.31 -4.97 -0.03
C LEU A 345 6.07 -5.20 -0.91
N ILE A 346 6.00 -4.50 -2.05
CA ILE A 346 4.92 -4.63 -3.03
C ILE A 346 4.87 -6.05 -3.58
N GLU A 347 6.02 -6.61 -3.98
CA GLU A 347 6.11 -7.99 -4.44
C GLU A 347 5.69 -8.99 -3.37
N SER A 348 6.11 -8.76 -2.12
CA SER A 348 5.72 -9.60 -0.97
C SER A 348 4.24 -9.50 -0.64
N LEU A 349 3.53 -8.44 -1.05
CA LEU A 349 2.11 -8.27 -0.76
C LEU A 349 1.23 -8.46 -2.00
N LYS A 350 1.80 -8.83 -3.13
CA LYS A 350 1.04 -9.07 -4.37
C LYS A 350 -0.02 -10.15 -4.14
N GLY A 351 -1.25 -9.87 -4.60
CA GLY A 351 -2.45 -10.67 -4.31
C GLY A 351 -3.13 -10.32 -2.98
N TYR A 352 -2.40 -9.74 -2.03
CA TYR A 352 -2.92 -9.33 -0.72
C TYR A 352 -3.08 -7.83 -0.57
N ILE A 353 -2.45 -7.01 -1.41
CA ILE A 353 -2.61 -5.56 -1.42
C ILE A 353 -3.83 -5.15 -2.26
N ASP A 354 -4.68 -4.29 -1.72
CA ASP A 354 -5.87 -3.78 -2.39
C ASP A 354 -5.57 -2.47 -3.15
N ILE A 355 -4.77 -1.58 -2.56
CA ILE A 355 -4.44 -0.26 -3.13
C ILE A 355 -2.97 0.09 -2.87
N ILE A 356 -2.29 0.61 -3.89
CA ILE A 356 -1.04 1.36 -3.72
C ILE A 356 -1.33 2.85 -3.82
N SER A 357 -0.73 3.64 -2.93
CA SER A 357 -0.90 5.08 -2.90
C SER A 357 0.44 5.81 -3.04
N PRO A 358 0.99 5.93 -4.27
CA PRO A 358 2.31 6.50 -4.46
C PRO A 358 2.26 8.03 -4.34
N THR A 359 3.21 8.64 -3.62
CA THR A 359 3.24 10.08 -3.35
C THR A 359 3.75 10.87 -4.54
N THR A 360 3.09 12.01 -4.80
CA THR A 360 3.53 13.03 -5.77
C THR A 360 4.13 14.25 -5.08
N PHE A 361 4.21 14.25 -3.75
CA PHE A 361 4.71 15.34 -2.92
C PHE A 361 5.91 14.88 -2.07
N ASN A 362 6.65 15.85 -1.51
CA ASN A 362 7.90 15.62 -0.80
C ASN A 362 8.90 14.78 -1.61
N VAL A 363 8.94 15.01 -2.91
CA VAL A 363 9.91 14.42 -3.85
C VAL A 363 11.18 15.26 -3.77
N MET A 364 12.02 14.95 -2.79
CA MET A 364 13.18 15.76 -2.40
C MET A 364 14.39 15.57 -3.33
N SER A 365 14.45 14.44 -4.04
CA SER A 365 15.44 14.28 -5.10
C SER A 365 14.93 15.01 -6.34
N ARG A 366 15.79 15.75 -7.04
CA ARG A 366 15.54 16.32 -8.38
C ARG A 366 15.26 15.20 -9.37
N TYR A 367 14.12 14.54 -9.19
CA TYR A 367 13.79 13.31 -9.84
C TYR A 367 13.47 13.66 -11.28
N LYS A 368 14.23 13.08 -12.21
CA LYS A 368 14.14 13.37 -13.62
C LYS A 368 13.30 12.32 -14.32
N LEU A 369 12.27 12.76 -15.02
CA LEU A 369 11.48 11.91 -15.90
C LEU A 369 11.66 12.39 -17.35
N GLU A 370 11.95 11.47 -18.24
CA GLU A 370 12.05 11.71 -19.68
C GLU A 370 10.70 11.41 -20.35
N TYR A 371 10.28 12.32 -21.23
CA TYR A 371 9.13 12.12 -22.11
C TYR A 371 9.49 11.20 -23.27
N LEU A 372 8.70 10.15 -23.50
CA LEU A 372 8.93 9.22 -24.61
C LEU A 372 8.18 9.60 -25.89
N ASP A 373 7.22 10.51 -25.78
CA ASP A 373 6.30 10.94 -26.84
C ASP A 373 6.06 12.46 -26.74
N ASP A 374 5.58 13.06 -27.82
CA ASP A 374 5.09 14.45 -27.80
C ASP A 374 3.72 14.48 -27.12
N VAL A 375 3.56 15.38 -26.15
CA VAL A 375 2.34 15.48 -25.35
C VAL A 375 1.82 16.91 -25.37
N GLU A 376 0.50 17.05 -25.49
CA GLU A 376 -0.18 18.34 -25.45
C GLU A 376 -1.14 18.40 -24.27
N PHE A 377 -1.01 19.44 -23.45
CA PHE A 377 -1.89 19.74 -22.33
C PHE A 377 -2.83 20.88 -22.72
N GLY A 378 -4.12 20.75 -22.37
CA GLY A 378 -5.08 21.85 -22.45
C GLY A 378 -5.26 22.46 -21.07
N ILE A 379 -5.16 23.79 -20.96
CA ILE A 379 -5.52 24.53 -19.74
C ILE A 379 -6.73 25.39 -20.08
N ASN A 380 -7.89 25.08 -19.47
CA ASN A 380 -9.13 25.85 -19.57
C ASN A 380 -9.56 26.19 -21.02
N ASP A 381 -9.40 25.23 -21.95
CA ASP A 381 -9.73 25.33 -23.39
C ASP A 381 -9.07 26.47 -24.18
N LYS A 382 -8.12 27.22 -23.59
CA LYS A 382 -7.59 28.46 -24.19
C LYS A 382 -6.10 28.44 -24.44
N SER A 383 -5.32 27.67 -23.69
CA SER A 383 -3.88 27.52 -23.92
C SER A 383 -3.49 26.05 -24.05
N LYS A 384 -2.65 25.78 -25.05
CA LYS A 384 -2.06 24.47 -25.32
C LYS A 384 -0.59 24.52 -24.97
N VAL A 385 -0.16 23.68 -24.03
CA VAL A 385 1.26 23.51 -23.72
C VAL A 385 1.73 22.22 -24.35
N LYS A 386 2.77 22.29 -25.17
CA LYS A 386 3.36 21.14 -25.86
C LYS A 386 4.69 20.79 -25.22
N VAL A 387 4.82 19.55 -24.79
CA VAL A 387 6.08 18.96 -24.32
C VAL A 387 6.56 17.99 -25.37
N ARG A 388 7.82 18.13 -25.79
CA ARG A 388 8.40 17.28 -26.83
C ARG A 388 8.97 16.00 -26.24
N LYS A 389 8.99 14.94 -27.03
CA LYS A 389 9.77 13.73 -26.77
C LYS A 389 11.23 14.09 -26.43
N GLY A 390 11.78 13.41 -25.44
CA GLY A 390 13.13 13.63 -24.92
C GLY A 390 13.24 14.78 -23.91
N THR A 391 12.15 15.53 -23.66
CA THR A 391 12.14 16.54 -22.60
C THR A 391 12.32 15.86 -21.25
N ILE A 392 13.23 16.39 -20.43
CA ILE A 392 13.44 15.95 -19.05
C ILE A 392 12.71 16.94 -18.13
N ILE A 393 11.82 16.42 -17.29
CA ILE A 393 11.12 17.20 -16.28
C ILE A 393 11.59 16.82 -14.88
N GLU A 394 11.52 17.76 -13.95
CA GLU A 394 11.86 17.56 -12.54
C GLU A 394 10.64 17.83 -11.66
N ALA A 395 10.60 17.20 -10.47
CA ALA A 395 9.63 17.56 -9.45
C ALA A 395 9.82 19.02 -9.02
N SER A 396 8.71 19.73 -8.81
CA SER A 396 8.73 21.11 -8.33
C SER A 396 8.77 21.15 -6.80
N ILE A 397 9.45 22.17 -6.26
CA ILE A 397 9.55 22.36 -4.81
C ILE A 397 8.25 22.94 -4.24
N GLU A 398 7.62 23.87 -4.95
CA GLU A 398 6.43 24.56 -4.47
C GLU A 398 5.17 23.80 -4.87
N MET A 399 4.72 23.99 -6.10
CA MET A 399 3.52 23.37 -6.67
C MET A 399 3.93 22.40 -7.77
N GLN A 400 3.42 21.17 -7.75
CA GLN A 400 3.73 20.23 -8.83
C GLN A 400 3.19 20.72 -10.16
N THR A 401 3.92 20.43 -11.24
CA THR A 401 3.56 20.82 -12.59
C THR A 401 2.73 19.75 -13.29
N MET A 402 1.97 20.12 -14.32
CA MET A 402 1.16 19.17 -15.08
C MET A 402 2.07 18.19 -15.83
N GLU A 403 3.24 18.66 -16.28
CA GLU A 403 4.23 17.84 -16.95
C GLU A 403 4.81 16.79 -16.01
N PHE A 404 5.03 17.14 -14.75
CA PHE A 404 5.48 16.18 -13.74
C PHE A 404 4.39 15.15 -13.44
N TYR A 405 3.17 15.57 -13.13
CA TYR A 405 2.05 14.64 -12.87
C TYR A 405 1.84 13.66 -14.03
N TYR A 406 1.85 14.15 -15.27
CA TYR A 406 1.68 13.30 -16.45
C TYR A 406 2.81 12.28 -16.57
N ALA A 407 4.07 12.72 -16.59
CA ALA A 407 5.20 11.82 -16.78
C ALA A 407 5.33 10.82 -15.63
N TYR A 408 5.02 11.26 -14.41
CA TYR A 408 4.99 10.43 -13.21
C TYR A 408 3.97 9.30 -13.36
N LEU A 409 2.70 9.62 -13.61
CA LEU A 409 1.63 8.63 -13.68
C LEU A 409 1.82 7.72 -14.88
N ARG A 410 2.23 8.29 -16.01
CA ARG A 410 2.55 7.52 -17.22
C ARG A 410 3.65 6.50 -16.95
N SER A 411 4.69 6.87 -16.20
CA SER A 411 5.79 5.96 -15.86
C SER A 411 5.45 4.90 -14.82
N LEU A 412 4.29 4.98 -14.15
CA LEU A 412 3.79 3.90 -13.28
C LEU A 412 2.86 2.92 -14.02
N LEU A 413 2.26 3.38 -15.12
CA LEU A 413 1.12 2.72 -15.79
C LEU A 413 1.42 2.24 -17.21
N ASP A 414 2.50 2.71 -17.84
CA ASP A 414 3.00 2.25 -19.13
C ASP A 414 4.39 1.62 -18.97
N GLU A 415 4.55 0.37 -19.43
CA GLU A 415 5.76 -0.42 -19.25
C GLU A 415 6.99 0.21 -19.91
N ASN A 416 6.83 0.79 -21.11
CA ASN A 416 7.93 1.42 -21.84
C ASN A 416 8.42 2.67 -21.10
N TRP A 417 7.47 3.47 -20.61
CA TRP A 417 7.78 4.63 -19.77
C TRP A 417 8.43 4.21 -18.44
N SER A 418 7.93 3.15 -17.78
CA SER A 418 8.54 2.60 -16.57
C SER A 418 9.98 2.15 -16.80
N ILE A 419 10.27 1.42 -17.89
CA ILE A 419 11.62 0.96 -18.20
C ILE A 419 12.55 2.15 -18.45
N LYS A 420 12.13 3.08 -19.31
CA LYS A 420 12.94 4.24 -19.71
C LYS A 420 13.23 5.17 -18.53
N ASN A 421 12.27 5.36 -17.63
CA ASN A 421 12.41 6.16 -16.43
C ASN A 421 12.90 5.37 -15.21
N ASN A 422 13.37 4.14 -15.40
CA ASN A 422 13.94 3.29 -14.35
C ASN A 422 13.02 3.08 -13.14
N LEU A 423 11.71 2.98 -13.39
CA LEU A 423 10.66 2.78 -12.40
C LEU A 423 10.10 1.36 -12.43
N TYR A 424 9.69 0.90 -11.26
CA TYR A 424 8.95 -0.34 -11.12
C TYR A 424 7.54 -0.19 -11.69
N TYR A 425 7.16 -1.15 -12.52
CA TYR A 425 5.88 -1.15 -13.23
C TYR A 425 4.79 -1.72 -12.33
N ILE A 426 3.70 -0.98 -12.12
CA ILE A 426 2.63 -1.33 -11.16
C ILE A 426 1.23 -1.27 -11.78
N ASN A 427 1.11 -1.51 -13.09
CA ASN A 427 -0.17 -1.47 -13.80
C ASN A 427 -1.11 -2.64 -13.48
N ASP A 428 -0.72 -3.58 -12.64
CA ASP A 428 -1.57 -4.71 -12.26
C ASP A 428 -2.21 -4.50 -10.88
N LEU A 429 -1.96 -3.33 -10.26
CA LEU A 429 -2.48 -2.94 -8.96
C LEU A 429 -3.34 -1.68 -9.06
N PRO A 430 -4.42 -1.58 -8.27
CA PRO A 430 -5.15 -0.33 -8.12
C PRO A 430 -4.29 0.76 -7.46
N ILE A 431 -4.36 1.98 -7.98
CA ILE A 431 -3.56 3.14 -7.60
C ILE A 431 -4.47 4.29 -7.17
N ASP A 432 -4.32 4.72 -5.92
CA ASP A 432 -4.81 6.03 -5.44
C ASP A 432 -3.65 7.03 -5.50
N ILE A 433 -3.78 8.13 -6.22
CA ILE A 433 -2.66 9.08 -6.37
C ILE A 433 -2.53 9.89 -5.07
N SER A 434 -1.38 9.78 -4.39
CA SER A 434 -1.19 10.44 -3.11
C SER A 434 -0.76 11.90 -3.31
N ILE A 435 -1.62 12.83 -2.89
CA ILE A 435 -1.44 14.28 -3.00
C ILE A 435 -1.38 14.95 -1.62
N THR A 436 -0.89 16.19 -1.56
CA THR A 436 -0.87 16.98 -0.32
C THR A 436 -1.46 18.36 -0.50
N SER A 437 -2.01 18.90 0.58
CA SER A 437 -2.42 20.31 0.66
C SER A 437 -1.20 21.24 0.78
N ALA A 438 -1.40 22.54 0.59
CA ALA A 438 -0.32 23.54 0.68
C ALA A 438 0.36 23.62 2.06
N LEU A 439 -0.26 23.11 3.11
CA LEU A 439 0.24 23.20 4.49
C LEU A 439 1.29 22.13 4.84
N SER A 440 1.35 21.03 4.08
CA SER A 440 1.95 19.77 4.53
C SER A 440 3.14 19.28 3.72
N GLY A 441 3.61 20.05 2.73
CA GLY A 441 4.86 19.68 2.06
C GLY A 441 5.17 20.39 0.75
N ILE A 442 6.27 19.91 0.17
CA ILE A 442 6.82 20.31 -1.11
C ILE A 442 6.01 19.65 -2.23
N GLY A 443 5.68 20.41 -3.26
CA GLY A 443 4.89 19.93 -4.40
C GLY A 443 3.41 19.80 -4.08
N TYR A 444 2.79 20.86 -3.55
CA TYR A 444 1.38 20.84 -3.20
C TYR A 444 0.46 20.70 -4.42
N PHE A 445 -0.76 20.23 -4.17
CA PHE A 445 -1.78 19.95 -5.17
C PHE A 445 -2.44 21.22 -5.72
N ASN A 446 -2.66 21.24 -7.04
CA ASN A 446 -3.48 22.23 -7.73
C ASN A 446 -4.44 21.50 -8.68
N GLU A 447 -5.74 21.76 -8.52
CA GLU A 447 -6.81 21.10 -9.26
C GLU A 447 -6.67 21.23 -10.77
N ASN A 448 -6.48 22.46 -11.28
CA ASN A 448 -6.42 22.71 -12.72
C ASN A 448 -5.19 22.06 -13.36
N VAL A 449 -4.06 22.12 -12.67
CA VAL A 449 -2.81 21.50 -13.12
C VAL A 449 -2.96 19.97 -13.17
N PHE A 450 -3.50 19.38 -12.12
CA PHE A 450 -3.73 17.94 -12.06
C PHE A 450 -4.78 17.48 -13.08
N LYS A 451 -5.90 18.19 -13.21
CA LYS A 451 -6.96 17.88 -14.19
C LYS A 451 -6.40 17.86 -15.62
N SER A 452 -5.62 18.89 -15.98
CA SER A 452 -4.97 18.98 -17.29
C SER A 452 -4.02 17.80 -17.56
N ALA A 453 -3.20 17.43 -16.57
CA ALA A 453 -2.31 16.27 -16.67
C ALA A 453 -3.08 14.95 -16.79
N PHE A 454 -4.14 14.79 -15.99
CA PHE A 454 -4.94 13.57 -15.94
C PHE A 454 -5.74 13.36 -17.21
N GLU A 455 -6.30 14.42 -17.80
CA GLU A 455 -6.97 14.36 -19.10
C GLU A 455 -6.02 13.98 -20.24
N ALA A 456 -4.81 14.55 -20.25
CA ALA A 456 -3.78 14.13 -21.21
C ALA A 456 -3.42 12.66 -21.04
N LEU A 457 -3.15 12.23 -19.80
CA LEU A 457 -2.83 10.84 -19.49
C LEU A 457 -3.93 9.88 -19.95
N LYS A 458 -5.20 10.24 -19.75
CA LYS A 458 -6.35 9.44 -20.18
C LYS A 458 -6.46 9.29 -21.68
N ARG A 459 -6.07 10.29 -22.49
CA ARG A 459 -6.08 10.12 -23.95
C ARG A 459 -5.07 9.08 -24.38
N ASP A 460 -3.92 9.06 -23.71
CA ASP A 460 -2.77 8.29 -24.18
C ASP A 460 -2.72 6.88 -23.58
N LEU A 461 -3.34 6.63 -22.42
CA LEU A 461 -3.30 5.32 -21.75
C LEU A 461 -4.21 4.28 -22.43
N THR A 462 -3.88 3.00 -22.25
CA THR A 462 -4.81 1.91 -22.58
C THR A 462 -6.00 1.90 -21.61
N ASN A 463 -7.14 1.34 -22.03
CA ASN A 463 -8.32 1.23 -21.16
C ASN A 463 -8.04 0.43 -19.89
N GLU A 464 -7.18 -0.59 -19.97
CA GLU A 464 -6.74 -1.35 -18.79
C GLU A 464 -5.93 -0.47 -17.83
N ALA A 465 -4.97 0.29 -18.33
CA ALA A 465 -4.14 1.17 -17.50
C ALA A 465 -4.97 2.28 -16.84
N LYS A 466 -5.96 2.84 -17.54
CA LYS A 466 -6.89 3.85 -16.98
C LYS A 466 -7.66 3.30 -15.78
N LYS A 467 -8.13 2.05 -15.85
CA LYS A 467 -8.86 1.39 -14.76
C LYS A 467 -7.99 1.18 -13.51
N ASN A 468 -6.66 1.28 -13.59
CA ASN A 468 -5.81 1.20 -12.41
C ASN A 468 -5.84 2.46 -11.58
N ILE A 469 -6.11 3.63 -12.16
CA ILE A 469 -6.23 4.86 -11.40
C ILE A 469 -7.62 4.89 -10.79
N ILE A 470 -7.68 4.69 -9.49
CA ILE A 470 -8.92 4.52 -8.74
C ILE A 470 -9.21 5.67 -7.80
N GLY A 471 -8.40 6.73 -7.78
CA GLY A 471 -8.76 7.95 -7.07
C GLY A 471 -7.58 8.72 -6.49
N LEU A 472 -7.85 9.44 -5.39
CA LEU A 472 -6.89 10.29 -4.68
C LEU A 472 -6.74 9.85 -3.22
N ASN A 473 -5.51 9.90 -2.74
CA ASN A 473 -5.20 9.73 -1.32
C ASN A 473 -4.55 11.01 -0.79
N VAL A 474 -5.15 11.65 0.21
CA VAL A 474 -4.82 13.03 0.56
C VAL A 474 -4.15 13.08 1.92
N PHE A 475 -2.93 13.62 1.97
CA PHE A 475 -2.28 14.02 3.21
C PHE A 475 -2.47 15.55 3.41
N SER A 476 -3.39 15.99 4.25
CA SER A 476 -4.24 15.22 5.18
C SER A 476 -5.67 15.76 5.28
N LEU A 477 -6.55 15.01 5.98
CA LEU A 477 -7.91 15.43 6.30
C LEU A 477 -7.93 16.64 7.22
N ASN A 478 -7.03 16.66 8.21
CA ASN A 478 -6.84 17.79 9.12
C ASN A 478 -6.62 19.06 8.30
N ASP A 479 -5.70 19.02 7.34
CA ASP A 479 -5.39 20.19 6.50
C ASP A 479 -6.52 20.57 5.57
N ASP A 480 -7.24 19.59 5.01
CA ASP A 480 -8.36 19.90 4.11
C ASP A 480 -9.51 20.58 4.86
N ILE A 481 -9.77 20.18 6.11
CA ILE A 481 -10.76 20.85 6.96
C ILE A 481 -10.34 22.29 7.26
N ILE A 482 -9.07 22.51 7.59
CA ILE A 482 -8.51 23.84 7.83
C ILE A 482 -8.63 24.71 6.57
N ASN A 483 -8.35 24.14 5.41
CA ASN A 483 -8.42 24.82 4.11
C ASN A 483 -9.83 24.91 3.51
N SER A 484 -10.88 24.80 4.31
CA SER A 484 -12.27 24.93 3.87
C SER A 484 -12.70 23.91 2.81
N ARG A 485 -12.19 22.66 2.89
CA ARG A 485 -12.65 21.48 2.13
C ARG A 485 -12.39 21.56 0.62
N LYS A 486 -11.31 22.24 0.22
CA LYS A 486 -10.96 22.46 -1.20
C LYS A 486 -10.68 21.15 -1.93
N ILE A 487 -9.96 20.19 -1.33
CA ILE A 487 -9.54 18.96 -2.02
C ILE A 487 -10.74 18.07 -2.36
N VAL A 488 -11.70 17.96 -1.43
CA VAL A 488 -12.94 17.20 -1.68
C VAL A 488 -13.68 17.74 -2.90
N GLN A 489 -13.83 19.07 -3.00
CA GLN A 489 -14.48 19.71 -4.14
C GLN A 489 -13.70 19.44 -5.43
N SER A 490 -12.38 19.56 -5.39
CA SER A 490 -11.51 19.25 -6.53
C SER A 490 -11.65 17.79 -6.98
N TYR A 491 -11.73 16.84 -6.05
CA TYR A 491 -11.93 15.43 -6.38
C TYR A 491 -13.24 15.22 -7.13
N GLU A 492 -14.33 15.86 -6.69
CA GLU A 492 -15.61 15.77 -7.38
C GLU A 492 -15.52 16.32 -8.82
N ASN A 493 -14.88 17.47 -9.00
CA ASN A 493 -14.71 18.09 -10.32
C ASN A 493 -13.82 17.27 -11.27
N ILE A 494 -12.85 16.53 -10.72
CA ILE A 494 -11.94 15.69 -11.52
C ILE A 494 -12.63 14.37 -11.87
N PHE A 495 -13.26 13.69 -10.91
CA PHE A 495 -13.71 12.30 -11.07
C PHE A 495 -15.22 12.11 -11.29
N LYS A 496 -16.11 13.01 -10.85
CA LYS A 496 -17.58 12.82 -11.04
C LYS A 496 -18.06 13.11 -12.46
N GLU A 497 -17.38 13.96 -13.22
CA GLU A 497 -17.73 14.19 -14.63
C GLU A 497 -17.52 12.93 -15.50
N GLN A 498 -16.87 11.89 -14.95
CA GLN A 498 -16.35 10.74 -15.68
C GLN A 498 -17.28 9.53 -15.67
N ASP A 499 -18.17 9.40 -14.69
CA ASP A 499 -19.14 8.29 -14.58
C ASP A 499 -20.27 8.37 -15.63
N LYS A 500 -20.19 9.32 -16.57
CA LYS A 500 -21.13 9.44 -17.69
C LYS A 500 -20.65 8.77 -18.99
N ASP A 501 -19.34 8.49 -19.10
CA ASP A 501 -18.70 8.01 -20.35
C ASP A 501 -18.11 6.58 -20.25
N ILE A 502 -18.34 5.87 -19.14
CA ILE A 502 -18.05 4.44 -18.95
C ILE A 502 -19.37 3.73 -18.69
#